data_AF-A0A961B0B1-F1
#
_entry.id   AF-A0A961B0B1-F1
#
_cell.length_a   1.000
_cell.length_b   1.000
_cell.length_c   1.000
_cell.angle_alpha   90.00
_cell.angle_beta   90.00
_cell.angle_gamma   90.00
#
_symmetry.space_group_name_H-M   'P 1'
#
loop_
_entity.id
_entity.type
_entity.pdbx_description
1 polymer ?
#
loop_
_entity_poly.entity_id
_entity_poly.type
_entity_poly.pdbx_seq_one_letter_code
_entity_poly.pdbx_strand_id
1 'polypeptide(L)'
;MPAADPTPAPDTTSPRDPARLAWWLILGATLFRVLYVVIYPLDLAGDEAYYWDWGRRPAMGYFSKPPLIAWLMGLVTAVGGPHTVAIRLASVLLGTGSLVATFLLGRSIFGARAGLWALLFALALPANVLLSQLLTIDAPLVLCWTASLLFFWRWFTDRRPAPSLAGLTLTLGLGYLGKQMMLVFPVLAILFLATVPDRETRRRKLADGRLWAAVGVSLLFLIPPVLWNAEHGWITFSHTKGQVAAEGSGDPFGVSLLVFAASQAGLVASPLIWFLATALAFAGLRGLRQLGDGERFLVIFSAPALVAMYLMALRQDMLPNWPAVYYVAALVLLAGWAAGVAQVPRLPESWRRWARPALGVGFALVAVGYLLPPALDLAGYAGHPKLDPLQRLRGAKLAGREASAFLDRAPNPDRTLVIVMGHRYHSSQLAFYLKGQPRVYRWDLREGLHSQYELWPDPVADGKMGWDALVFLPDRGRTMPYRFQGGFDSLEPLGEVVARVSAHDEVYYRVYLGRNLKKWPRKLDNPDAKAEKSPIPAGSTPEAASPAR
;
A
#
# COMPACT_ATOMS: atom_id res chain seq x y z
N MET A 1 -27.70 65.99 1.24
CA MET A 1 -26.98 64.71 1.06
C MET A 1 -26.49 64.27 2.44
N PRO A 2 -27.01 63.17 3.02
CA PRO A 2 -26.44 62.65 4.26
C PRO A 2 -25.16 61.88 3.94
N ALA A 3 -24.16 62.04 4.80
CA ALA A 3 -22.85 61.41 4.71
C ALA A 3 -22.95 59.89 4.79
N ALA A 4 -22.18 59.19 3.95
CA ALA A 4 -22.08 57.75 3.96
C ALA A 4 -21.33 57.27 5.23
N ASP A 5 -21.94 56.33 5.94
CA ASP A 5 -21.30 55.62 7.04
C ASP A 5 -20.04 54.88 6.55
N PRO A 6 -18.91 54.93 7.28
CA PRO A 6 -17.74 54.14 6.94
C PRO A 6 -18.04 52.64 7.13
N THR A 7 -17.76 51.86 6.09
CA THR A 7 -17.80 50.40 6.13
C THR A 7 -16.92 49.87 7.26
N PRO A 8 -17.40 48.92 8.09
CA PRO A 8 -16.58 48.38 9.17
C PRO A 8 -15.40 47.60 8.58
N ALA A 9 -14.20 47.86 9.09
CA ALA A 9 -12.99 47.13 8.74
C ALA A 9 -13.19 45.62 9.02
N PRO A 10 -12.57 44.72 8.23
CA PRO A 10 -12.69 43.28 8.45
C PRO A 10 -12.12 42.93 9.83
N ASP A 11 -12.97 42.35 10.66
CA ASP A 11 -12.64 41.86 11.99
C ASP A 11 -11.65 40.68 11.87
N THR A 12 -10.36 40.98 11.89
CA THR A 12 -9.25 40.01 11.76
C THR A 12 -9.03 39.18 13.03
N THR A 13 -9.92 39.29 14.03
CA THR A 13 -9.74 38.72 15.37
C THR A 13 -10.83 37.72 15.78
N SER A 14 -11.41 36.97 14.83
CA SER A 14 -12.22 35.80 15.18
C SER A 14 -11.34 34.65 15.73
N PRO A 15 -11.58 34.12 16.94
CA PRO A 15 -10.70 33.13 17.60
C PRO A 15 -10.55 31.76 16.89
N ARG A 16 -11.19 31.51 15.74
CA ARG A 16 -11.17 30.21 15.07
C ARG A 16 -11.24 30.33 13.54
N ASP A 17 -10.21 30.89 12.91
CA ASP A 17 -10.00 30.72 11.46
C ASP A 17 -9.88 29.21 11.13
N PRO A 18 -10.82 28.61 10.37
CA PRO A 18 -10.79 27.19 10.03
C PRO A 18 -9.50 26.78 9.30
N ALA A 19 -8.89 27.69 8.54
CA ALA A 19 -7.65 27.40 7.84
C ALA A 19 -6.46 27.31 8.80
N ARG A 20 -6.32 28.26 9.73
CA ARG A 20 -5.32 28.20 10.80
C ARG A 20 -5.46 26.94 11.64
N LEU A 21 -6.69 26.57 12.03
CA LEU A 21 -6.95 25.33 12.77
C LEU A 21 -6.55 24.08 11.97
N ALA A 22 -6.87 24.03 10.68
CA ALA A 22 -6.49 22.91 9.83
C ALA A 22 -4.96 22.70 9.78
N TRP A 23 -4.18 23.79 9.66
CA TRP A 23 -2.72 23.71 9.67
C TRP A 23 -2.16 23.21 11.02
N TRP A 24 -2.72 23.67 12.15
CA TRP A 24 -2.34 23.15 13.46
C TRP A 24 -2.69 21.66 13.63
N LEU A 25 -3.83 21.22 13.13
CA LEU A 25 -4.21 19.80 13.15
C LEU A 25 -3.30 18.94 12.27
N ILE A 26 -2.92 19.43 11.09
CA ILE A 26 -1.95 18.74 10.23
C ILE A 26 -0.60 18.64 10.95
N LEU A 27 -0.07 19.74 11.47
CA LEU A 27 1.20 19.75 12.20
C LEU A 27 1.15 18.82 13.42
N GLY A 28 0.08 18.89 14.22
CA GLY A 28 -0.10 18.03 15.39
C GLY A 28 -0.19 16.55 15.04
N ALA A 29 -0.94 16.20 13.98
CA ALA A 29 -1.02 14.83 13.50
C ALA A 29 0.32 14.31 12.95
N THR A 30 1.06 15.14 12.20
CA THR A 30 2.41 14.81 11.70
C THR A 30 3.37 14.59 12.88
N LEU A 31 3.41 15.50 13.85
CA LEU A 31 4.29 15.38 15.02
C LEU A 31 3.97 14.12 15.83
N PHE A 32 2.68 13.86 16.10
CA PHE A 32 2.25 12.65 16.76
C PHE A 32 2.72 11.39 16.03
N ARG A 33 2.56 11.34 14.70
CA ARG A 33 3.00 10.19 13.88
C ARG A 33 4.51 10.01 13.87
N VAL A 34 5.27 11.10 13.77
CA VAL A 34 6.74 11.07 13.88
C VAL A 34 7.15 10.49 15.23
N LEU A 35 6.58 10.99 16.33
CA LEU A 35 6.86 10.47 17.67
C LEU A 35 6.48 8.99 17.78
N TYR A 36 5.32 8.61 17.25
CA TYR A 36 4.85 7.23 17.27
C TYR A 36 5.81 6.27 16.58
N VAL A 37 6.25 6.57 15.34
CA VAL A 37 7.15 5.68 14.59
C VAL A 37 8.57 5.64 15.15
N VAL A 38 8.98 6.66 15.91
CA VAL A 38 10.27 6.70 16.60
C VAL A 38 10.22 5.90 17.90
N ILE A 39 9.15 6.05 18.69
CA ILE A 39 9.00 5.39 20.00
C ILE A 39 8.62 3.92 19.84
N TYR A 40 7.76 3.61 18.87
CA TYR A 40 7.21 2.27 18.67
C TYR A 40 7.39 1.79 17.21
N PRO A 41 8.65 1.56 16.77
CA PRO A 41 8.93 1.12 15.40
C PRO A 41 8.62 -0.36 15.22
N LEU A 42 7.39 -0.68 14.78
CA LEU A 42 7.04 -2.01 14.30
C LEU A 42 7.92 -2.44 13.11
N ASP A 43 8.21 -3.73 13.01
CA ASP A 43 9.07 -4.25 11.95
C ASP A 43 8.45 -4.01 10.57
N LEU A 44 9.30 -3.94 9.53
CA LEU A 44 8.84 -3.85 8.15
C LEU A 44 7.93 -5.02 7.78
N ALA A 45 6.79 -4.68 7.16
CA ALA A 45 5.93 -5.67 6.54
C ALA A 45 6.70 -6.41 5.43
N GLY A 46 6.26 -7.62 5.09
CA GLY A 46 6.88 -8.39 4.02
C GLY A 46 6.96 -7.63 2.69
N ASP A 47 5.92 -6.89 2.32
CA ASP A 47 5.92 -6.03 1.12
C ASP A 47 6.92 -4.87 1.23
N GLU A 48 7.03 -4.23 2.40
CA GLU A 48 7.95 -3.11 2.59
C GLU A 48 9.39 -3.56 2.49
N ALA A 49 9.75 -4.66 3.17
CA ALA A 49 11.07 -5.24 3.08
C ALA A 49 11.39 -5.65 1.63
N TYR A 50 10.40 -6.15 0.90
CA TYR A 50 10.54 -6.56 -0.49
C TYR A 50 10.73 -5.38 -1.45
N TYR A 51 9.95 -4.30 -1.29
CA TYR A 51 10.15 -3.06 -2.04
C TYR A 51 11.45 -2.35 -1.65
N TRP A 52 11.90 -2.49 -0.40
CA TRP A 52 13.21 -2.02 0.01
C TRP A 52 14.33 -2.76 -0.72
N ASP A 53 14.24 -4.10 -0.82
CA ASP A 53 15.23 -4.88 -1.55
C ASP A 53 15.25 -4.51 -3.05
N TRP A 54 14.08 -4.17 -3.62
CA TRP A 54 14.00 -3.58 -4.95
C TRP A 54 14.74 -2.24 -5.05
N GLY A 55 14.57 -1.37 -4.06
CA GLY A 55 15.23 -0.07 -3.99
C GLY A 55 16.75 -0.14 -3.90
N ARG A 56 17.31 -1.27 -3.42
CA ARG A 56 18.76 -1.53 -3.49
C ARG A 56 19.28 -1.69 -4.92
N ARG A 57 18.39 -1.99 -5.88
CA ARG A 57 18.71 -2.22 -7.29
C ARG A 57 17.73 -1.42 -8.17
N PRO A 58 17.93 -0.10 -8.32
CA PRO A 58 17.06 0.74 -9.14
C PRO A 58 16.92 0.18 -10.56
N ALA A 59 15.69 -0.10 -10.97
CA ALA A 59 15.34 -0.58 -12.29
C ALA A 59 14.19 0.26 -12.86
N MET A 60 13.94 0.13 -14.17
CA MET A 60 12.84 0.82 -14.86
C MET A 60 11.46 0.20 -14.58
N GLY A 61 11.42 -1.02 -14.04
CA GLY A 61 10.21 -1.72 -13.60
C GLY A 61 10.58 -2.92 -12.72
N TYR A 62 9.56 -3.52 -12.11
CA TYR A 62 9.71 -4.70 -11.25
C TYR A 62 8.59 -5.71 -11.50
N PHE A 63 8.80 -6.94 -11.03
CA PHE A 63 7.95 -8.11 -11.28
C PHE A 63 6.44 -7.81 -11.19
N SER A 64 6.00 -7.12 -10.14
CA SER A 64 4.58 -6.89 -9.89
C SER A 64 4.12 -5.43 -9.92
N LYS A 65 5.03 -4.45 -9.94
CA LYS A 65 4.69 -3.02 -9.86
C LYS A 65 5.63 -2.14 -10.71
N PRO A 66 5.17 -0.94 -11.13
CA PRO A 66 6.05 0.08 -11.69
C PRO A 66 7.04 0.63 -10.63
N PRO A 67 8.06 1.42 -11.03
CA PRO A 67 9.29 1.52 -10.26
C PRO A 67 9.28 2.54 -9.10
N LEU A 68 8.25 3.40 -8.97
CA LEU A 68 8.29 4.52 -8.01
C LEU A 68 8.52 4.07 -6.58
N ILE A 69 7.88 2.98 -6.14
CA ILE A 69 8.02 2.52 -4.75
C ILE A 69 9.45 2.08 -4.44
N ALA A 70 10.12 1.43 -5.39
CA ALA A 70 11.52 1.02 -5.23
C ALA A 70 12.45 2.24 -5.24
N TRP A 71 12.22 3.20 -6.15
CA TRP A 71 12.99 4.44 -6.18
C TRP A 71 12.84 5.24 -4.89
N LEU A 72 11.63 5.31 -4.34
CA LEU A 72 11.37 5.94 -3.04
C LEU A 72 12.11 5.20 -1.92
N MET A 73 12.04 3.87 -1.87
CA MET A 73 12.78 3.07 -0.87
C MET A 73 14.29 3.29 -0.96
N GLY A 74 14.85 3.34 -2.18
CA GLY A 74 16.26 3.63 -2.43
C GLY A 74 16.65 5.04 -1.98
N LEU A 75 15.86 6.05 -2.35
CA LEU A 75 16.09 7.44 -1.95
C LEU A 75 16.04 7.63 -0.43
N VAL A 76 15.02 7.06 0.22
CA VAL A 76 14.87 7.13 1.69
C VAL A 76 16.03 6.42 2.38
N THR A 77 16.46 5.28 1.86
CA THR A 77 17.63 4.55 2.36
C THR A 77 18.91 5.36 2.19
N ALA A 78 19.10 6.04 1.05
CA ALA A 78 20.29 6.83 0.78
C ALA A 78 20.39 8.08 1.68
N VAL A 79 19.27 8.72 2.01
CA VAL A 79 19.23 9.94 2.82
C VAL A 79 19.15 9.65 4.31
N GLY A 80 18.28 8.72 4.71
CA GLY A 80 17.97 8.43 6.12
C GLY A 80 18.61 7.16 6.68
N GLY A 81 19.26 6.35 5.84
CA GLY A 81 19.83 5.06 6.21
C GLY A 81 18.86 3.89 6.09
N PRO A 82 19.36 2.64 6.05
CA PRO A 82 18.56 1.45 5.81
C PRO A 82 17.96 0.90 7.11
N HIS A 83 17.15 1.69 7.81
CA HIS A 83 16.50 1.26 9.04
C HIS A 83 15.01 1.64 9.07
N THR A 84 14.24 0.91 9.88
CA THR A 84 12.77 0.99 9.93
C THR A 84 12.28 2.43 10.08
N VAL A 85 12.81 3.19 11.04
CA VAL A 85 12.36 4.57 11.31
C VAL A 85 12.47 5.47 10.07
N ALA A 86 13.56 5.40 9.29
CA ALA A 86 13.73 6.21 8.08
C ALA A 86 12.64 5.89 7.05
N ILE A 87 12.38 4.61 6.82
CA ILE A 87 11.32 4.12 5.92
C ILE A 87 9.93 4.61 6.39
N ARG A 88 9.65 4.53 7.69
CA ARG A 88 8.38 4.97 8.30
C ARG A 88 8.20 6.49 8.21
N LEU A 89 9.26 7.29 8.37
CA LEU A 89 9.17 8.74 8.24
C LEU A 89 8.72 9.16 6.83
N ALA A 90 9.14 8.43 5.79
CA ALA A 90 8.68 8.69 4.44
C ALA A 90 7.17 8.45 4.27
N SER A 91 6.59 7.40 4.87
CA SER A 91 5.13 7.21 4.86
C SER A 91 4.40 8.31 5.64
N VAL A 92 4.97 8.80 6.74
CA VAL A 92 4.41 9.95 7.49
C VAL A 92 4.36 11.21 6.63
N LEU A 93 5.43 11.49 5.86
CA LEU A 93 5.50 12.64 4.96
C LEU A 93 4.51 12.53 3.80
N LEU A 94 4.40 11.36 3.16
CA LEU A 94 3.43 11.11 2.08
C LEU A 94 1.98 11.22 2.58
N GLY A 95 1.69 10.67 3.76
CA GLY A 95 0.40 10.80 4.43
C GLY A 95 0.07 12.24 4.79
N THR A 96 1.07 13.00 5.29
CA THR A 96 0.93 14.44 5.58
C THR A 96 0.62 15.23 4.31
N GLY A 97 1.35 14.98 3.22
CA GLY A 97 1.08 15.59 1.92
C GLY A 97 -0.35 15.30 1.43
N SER A 98 -0.84 14.08 1.65
CA SER A 98 -2.21 13.68 1.28
C SER A 98 -3.27 14.46 2.08
N LEU A 99 -3.03 14.68 3.38
CA LEU A 99 -3.90 15.51 4.23
C LEU A 99 -3.90 16.98 3.79
N VAL A 100 -2.72 17.53 3.47
CA VAL A 100 -2.60 18.89 2.92
C VAL A 100 -3.37 19.03 1.62
N ALA A 101 -3.18 18.11 0.68
CA ALA A 101 -3.88 18.12 -0.60
C ALA A 101 -5.40 17.99 -0.43
N THR A 102 -5.86 17.15 0.51
CA THR A 102 -7.29 16.98 0.84
C THR A 102 -7.90 18.26 1.41
N PHE A 103 -7.22 18.89 2.37
CA PHE A 103 -7.64 20.18 2.95
C PHE A 103 -7.73 21.26 1.86
N LEU A 104 -6.69 21.39 1.03
CA LEU A 104 -6.63 22.39 -0.02
C LEU A 104 -7.69 22.14 -1.11
N LEU A 105 -7.97 20.88 -1.44
CA LEU A 105 -9.03 20.51 -2.38
C LEU A 105 -10.39 20.95 -1.85
N GLY A 106 -10.76 20.54 -0.63
CA GLY A 106 -12.02 20.96 -0.02
C GLY A 106 -12.14 22.48 0.14
N ARG A 107 -11.03 23.15 0.50
CA ARG A 107 -10.97 24.61 0.56
C ARG A 107 -11.18 25.28 -0.79
N SER A 108 -10.61 24.73 -1.86
CA SER A 108 -10.70 25.28 -3.21
C SER A 108 -12.08 25.12 -3.85
N ILE A 109 -12.84 24.10 -3.46
CA ILE A 109 -14.19 23.84 -3.97
C ILE A 109 -15.24 24.58 -3.12
N PHE A 110 -15.13 24.49 -1.80
CA PHE A 110 -16.22 24.83 -0.87
C PHE A 110 -15.82 25.81 0.25
N GLY A 111 -14.59 26.33 0.24
CA GLY A 111 -14.08 27.25 1.25
C GLY A 111 -13.47 26.59 2.48
N ALA A 112 -12.81 27.39 3.33
CA ALA A 112 -11.94 26.90 4.40
C ALA A 112 -12.63 25.98 5.42
N ARG A 113 -13.92 26.24 5.74
CA ARG A 113 -14.70 25.41 6.66
C ARG A 113 -14.90 23.99 6.11
N ALA A 114 -15.26 23.86 4.84
CA ALA A 114 -15.39 22.55 4.19
C ALA A 114 -14.02 21.87 4.03
N GLY A 115 -12.95 22.63 3.74
CA GLY A 115 -11.59 22.11 3.79
C GLY A 115 -11.23 21.48 5.15
N LEU A 116 -11.55 22.16 6.25
CA LEU A 116 -11.35 21.63 7.61
C LEU A 116 -12.16 20.35 7.84
N TRP A 117 -13.43 20.29 7.40
CA TRP A 117 -14.22 19.05 7.47
C TRP A 117 -13.58 17.91 6.66
N ALA A 118 -13.06 18.19 5.46
CA ALA A 118 -12.41 17.19 4.62
C ALA A 118 -11.16 16.63 5.31
N LEU A 119 -10.37 17.50 5.94
CA LEU A 119 -9.23 17.12 6.76
C LEU A 119 -9.66 16.24 7.95
N LEU A 120 -10.71 16.63 8.69
CA LEU A 120 -11.20 15.86 9.84
C LEU A 120 -11.69 14.48 9.42
N PHE A 121 -12.44 14.38 8.32
CA PHE A 121 -12.88 13.09 7.79
C PHE A 121 -11.71 12.22 7.35
N ALA A 122 -10.69 12.80 6.69
CA ALA A 122 -9.48 12.07 6.31
C ALA A 122 -8.66 11.61 7.54
N LEU A 123 -8.56 12.44 8.58
CA LEU A 123 -7.92 12.09 9.85
C LEU A 123 -8.65 10.97 10.58
N ALA A 124 -9.98 10.90 10.46
CA ALA A 124 -10.84 9.92 11.10
C ALA A 124 -10.96 8.58 10.35
N LEU A 125 -10.16 8.33 9.30
CA LEU A 125 -10.12 7.05 8.60
C LEU A 125 -9.13 6.07 9.26
N PRO A 126 -9.52 4.83 9.58
CA PRO A 126 -8.60 3.77 9.98
C PRO A 126 -7.50 3.49 8.94
N ALA A 127 -7.80 3.51 7.64
CA ALA A 127 -6.76 3.34 6.62
C ALA A 127 -5.69 4.45 6.66
N ASN A 128 -6.01 5.65 7.13
CA ASN A 128 -5.03 6.73 7.25
C ASN A 128 -3.97 6.42 8.34
N VAL A 129 -4.29 5.55 9.31
CA VAL A 129 -3.30 5.00 10.25
C VAL A 129 -2.29 4.15 9.49
N LEU A 130 -2.75 3.19 8.70
CA LEU A 130 -1.89 2.28 7.93
C LEU A 130 -1.11 3.01 6.83
N LEU A 131 -1.75 3.90 6.06
CA LEU A 131 -1.10 4.66 4.97
C LEU A 131 -0.01 5.61 5.47
N SER A 132 -0.10 6.07 6.72
CA SER A 132 0.91 6.95 7.31
C SER A 132 1.99 6.21 8.08
N GLN A 133 1.82 4.90 8.31
CA GLN A 133 2.78 4.06 9.00
C GLN A 133 3.48 3.07 8.07
N LEU A 134 2.87 2.60 6.99
CA LEU A 134 3.45 1.65 6.05
C LEU A 134 3.83 2.34 4.74
N LEU A 135 5.09 2.19 4.31
CA LEU A 135 5.56 2.66 3.01
C LEU A 135 5.31 1.59 1.94
N THR A 136 4.06 1.46 1.52
CA THR A 136 3.67 0.63 0.38
C THR A 136 3.36 1.51 -0.84
N ILE A 137 2.95 0.88 -1.95
CA ILE A 137 2.54 1.58 -3.18
C ILE A 137 1.31 2.50 -2.99
N ASP A 138 0.52 2.31 -1.93
CA ASP A 138 -0.75 3.03 -1.77
C ASP A 138 -0.55 4.45 -1.25
N ALA A 139 0.39 4.68 -0.33
CA ALA A 139 0.70 6.02 0.19
C ALA A 139 1.11 7.03 -0.92
N PRO A 140 2.07 6.74 -1.81
CA PRO A 140 2.40 7.65 -2.90
C PRO A 140 1.26 7.80 -3.91
N LEU A 141 0.48 6.74 -4.16
CA LEU A 141 -0.68 6.82 -5.05
C LEU A 141 -1.76 7.75 -4.50
N VAL A 142 -2.13 7.63 -3.23
CA VAL A 142 -3.16 8.48 -2.60
C VAL A 142 -2.72 9.94 -2.63
N LEU A 143 -1.44 10.24 -2.37
CA LEU A 143 -0.90 11.58 -2.53
C LEU A 143 -1.03 12.08 -3.98
N CYS A 144 -0.53 11.31 -4.95
CA CYS A 144 -0.54 11.69 -6.36
C CYS A 144 -1.98 11.87 -6.89
N TRP A 145 -2.91 11.00 -6.50
CA TRP A 145 -4.32 11.09 -6.86
C TRP A 145 -4.97 12.34 -6.27
N THR A 146 -4.80 12.57 -4.98
CA THR A 146 -5.40 13.73 -4.27
C THR A 146 -4.83 15.05 -4.79
N ALA A 147 -3.52 15.12 -5.00
CA ALA A 147 -2.88 16.28 -5.59
C ALA A 147 -3.33 16.50 -7.04
N SER A 148 -3.51 15.44 -7.84
CA SER A 148 -4.07 15.54 -9.19
C SER A 148 -5.51 16.06 -9.17
N LEU A 149 -6.35 15.65 -8.20
CA LEU A 149 -7.70 16.22 -8.03
C LEU A 149 -7.63 17.73 -7.77
N LEU A 150 -6.75 18.16 -6.85
CA LEU A 150 -6.53 19.57 -6.53
C LEU A 150 -6.07 20.37 -7.75
N PHE A 151 -5.04 19.91 -8.44
CA PHE A 151 -4.48 20.60 -9.60
C PHE A 151 -5.44 20.61 -10.79
N PHE A 152 -6.16 19.52 -11.03
CA PHE A 152 -7.19 19.47 -12.06
C PHE A 152 -8.32 20.45 -11.75
N TRP A 153 -8.84 20.47 -10.53
CA TRP A 153 -9.88 21.41 -10.12
C TRP A 153 -9.41 22.87 -10.28
N ARG A 154 -8.19 23.18 -9.84
CA ARG A 154 -7.62 24.53 -10.00
C ARG A 154 -7.37 24.90 -11.46
N TRP A 155 -6.98 23.97 -12.34
CA TRP A 155 -6.96 24.24 -13.78
C TRP A 155 -8.38 24.53 -14.31
N PHE A 156 -9.39 23.84 -13.79
CA PHE A 156 -10.77 24.05 -14.18
C PHE A 156 -11.28 25.45 -13.78
N THR A 157 -10.97 25.93 -12.57
CA THR A 157 -11.52 27.17 -12.02
C THR A 157 -10.62 28.41 -12.12
N ASP A 158 -9.30 28.27 -12.02
CA ASP A 158 -8.39 29.42 -11.89
C ASP A 158 -8.19 30.14 -13.22
N ARG A 159 -8.04 31.48 -13.18
CA ARG A 159 -7.75 32.30 -14.37
C ARG A 159 -6.37 32.03 -14.97
N ARG A 160 -5.39 31.62 -14.14
CA ARG A 160 -4.00 31.36 -14.53
C ARG A 160 -3.64 29.90 -14.25
N PRO A 161 -3.94 28.97 -15.17
CA PRO A 161 -3.89 27.56 -14.86
C PRO A 161 -2.50 26.90 -15.02
N ALA A 162 -1.48 27.63 -15.49
CA ALA A 162 -0.17 27.04 -15.81
C ALA A 162 0.51 26.29 -14.64
N PRO A 163 0.55 26.83 -13.39
CA PRO A 163 1.10 26.08 -12.25
C PRO A 163 0.28 24.82 -11.95
N SER A 164 -1.04 24.90 -12.10
CA SER A 164 -1.94 23.76 -11.89
C SER A 164 -1.72 22.68 -12.95
N LEU A 165 -1.49 23.05 -14.21
CA LEU A 165 -1.16 22.10 -15.27
C LEU A 165 0.19 21.42 -15.03
N ALA A 166 1.22 22.17 -14.63
CA ALA A 166 2.52 21.59 -14.29
C ALA A 166 2.42 20.62 -13.10
N GLY A 167 1.68 21.02 -12.05
CA GLY A 167 1.37 20.16 -10.92
C GLY A 167 0.64 18.89 -11.34
N LEU A 168 -0.40 19.01 -12.17
CA LEU A 168 -1.16 17.88 -12.70
C LEU A 168 -0.30 16.93 -13.52
N THR A 169 0.57 17.45 -14.40
CA THR A 169 1.50 16.63 -15.20
C THR A 169 2.40 15.80 -14.31
N LEU A 170 3.02 16.44 -13.30
CA LEU A 170 3.93 15.78 -12.39
C LEU A 170 3.22 14.71 -11.57
N THR A 171 2.06 15.03 -10.98
CA THR A 171 1.35 14.11 -10.11
C THR A 171 0.70 12.95 -10.88
N LEU A 172 0.20 13.18 -12.10
CA LEU A 172 -0.23 12.11 -13.00
C LEU A 172 0.94 11.18 -13.34
N GLY A 173 2.08 11.75 -13.77
CA GLY A 173 3.26 11.00 -14.18
C GLY A 173 3.84 10.14 -13.06
N LEU A 174 4.00 10.72 -11.86
CA LEU A 174 4.43 9.97 -10.68
C LEU A 174 3.39 8.92 -10.27
N GLY A 175 2.09 9.23 -10.34
CA GLY A 175 1.04 8.25 -10.06
C GLY A 175 1.08 7.04 -11.00
N TYR A 176 1.38 7.24 -12.30
CA TYR A 176 1.58 6.15 -13.27
C TYR A 176 2.77 5.25 -12.91
N LEU A 177 3.86 5.84 -12.41
CA LEU A 177 5.01 5.10 -11.88
C LEU A 177 4.73 4.41 -10.53
N GLY A 178 3.64 4.76 -9.84
CA GLY A 178 3.26 4.17 -8.55
C GLY A 178 2.34 2.96 -8.68
N LYS A 179 1.20 3.12 -9.35
CA LYS A 179 0.18 2.06 -9.48
C LYS A 179 -0.66 2.30 -10.73
N GLN A 180 -0.98 1.22 -11.47
CA GLN A 180 -1.79 1.27 -12.70
C GLN A 180 -3.18 1.91 -12.48
N MET A 181 -3.70 1.89 -11.24
CA MET A 181 -4.96 2.53 -10.87
C MET A 181 -4.99 4.03 -11.23
N MET A 182 -3.84 4.69 -11.33
CA MET A 182 -3.75 6.08 -11.76
C MET A 182 -4.23 6.30 -13.21
N LEU A 183 -4.19 5.27 -14.06
CA LEU A 183 -4.67 5.33 -15.45
C LEU A 183 -6.18 5.57 -15.55
N VAL A 184 -6.93 5.34 -14.46
CA VAL A 184 -8.35 5.67 -14.39
C VAL A 184 -8.58 7.20 -14.29
N PHE A 185 -7.60 7.97 -13.79
CA PHE A 185 -7.76 9.40 -13.57
C PHE A 185 -8.12 10.18 -14.84
N PRO A 186 -7.38 10.07 -15.97
CA PRO A 186 -7.73 10.79 -17.20
C PRO A 186 -9.12 10.42 -17.73
N VAL A 187 -9.55 9.16 -17.55
CA VAL A 187 -10.89 8.71 -17.97
C VAL A 187 -11.97 9.43 -17.17
N LEU A 188 -11.80 9.54 -15.83
CA LEU A 188 -12.73 10.28 -14.98
C LEU A 188 -12.68 11.79 -15.23
N ALA A 189 -11.51 12.35 -15.56
CA ALA A 189 -11.37 13.74 -15.97
C ALA A 189 -12.17 14.05 -17.24
N ILE A 190 -12.06 13.20 -18.27
CA ILE A 190 -12.83 13.32 -19.51
C ILE A 190 -14.32 13.16 -19.23
N LEU A 191 -14.71 12.18 -18.42
CA LEU A 191 -16.10 11.97 -18.03
C LEU A 191 -16.68 13.20 -17.30
N PHE A 192 -15.91 13.81 -16.41
CA PHE A 192 -16.32 15.05 -15.74
C PHE A 192 -16.53 16.16 -16.76
N LEU A 193 -15.56 16.42 -17.64
CA LEU A 193 -15.67 17.47 -18.66
C LEU A 193 -16.87 17.22 -19.60
N ALA A 194 -17.10 15.98 -20.01
CA ALA A 194 -18.23 15.59 -20.85
C ALA A 194 -19.59 15.84 -20.17
N THR A 195 -19.64 15.83 -18.84
CA THR A 195 -20.86 16.04 -18.06
C THR A 195 -21.08 17.48 -17.60
N VAL A 196 -20.15 18.41 -17.86
CA VAL A 196 -20.34 19.85 -17.57
C VAL A 196 -21.57 20.37 -18.33
N PRO A 197 -22.58 20.97 -17.66
CA PRO A 197 -23.83 21.39 -18.31
C PRO A 197 -23.63 22.53 -19.31
N ASP A 198 -22.84 23.53 -18.93
CA ASP A 198 -22.57 24.69 -19.77
C ASP A 198 -21.78 24.28 -21.02
N ARG A 199 -22.43 24.38 -22.18
CA ARG A 199 -21.88 23.87 -23.45
C ARG A 199 -20.62 24.62 -23.86
N GLU A 200 -20.57 25.92 -23.61
CA GLU A 200 -19.43 26.75 -24.01
C GLU A 200 -18.22 26.48 -23.12
N THR A 201 -18.41 26.42 -21.79
CA THR A 201 -17.33 26.01 -20.87
C THR A 201 -16.84 24.61 -21.20
N ARG A 202 -17.74 23.65 -21.43
CA ARG A 202 -17.38 22.28 -21.84
C ARG A 202 -16.53 22.27 -23.11
N ARG A 203 -16.98 22.95 -24.17
CA ARG A 203 -16.26 23.04 -25.44
C ARG A 203 -14.89 23.68 -25.24
N ARG A 204 -14.82 24.83 -24.57
CA ARG A 204 -13.57 25.56 -24.31
C ARG A 204 -12.57 24.74 -23.50
N LYS A 205 -13.02 24.03 -22.46
CA LYS A 205 -12.15 23.20 -21.61
C LYS A 205 -11.68 21.93 -22.33
N LEU A 206 -12.54 21.28 -23.13
CA LEU A 206 -12.14 20.16 -23.97
C LEU A 206 -11.23 20.57 -25.13
N ALA A 207 -11.34 21.81 -25.61
CA ALA A 207 -10.46 22.36 -26.65
C ALA A 207 -9.16 22.97 -26.09
N ASP A 208 -8.95 22.97 -24.76
CA ASP A 208 -7.73 23.52 -24.16
C ASP A 208 -6.54 22.58 -24.43
N GLY A 209 -5.79 22.88 -25.49
CA GLY A 209 -4.58 22.13 -25.87
C GLY A 209 -3.55 22.03 -24.76
N ARG A 210 -3.57 22.92 -23.76
CA ARG A 210 -2.64 22.88 -22.61
C ARG A 210 -2.96 21.72 -21.67
N LEU A 211 -4.24 21.37 -21.50
CA LEU A 211 -4.64 20.17 -20.74
C LEU A 211 -4.12 18.91 -21.43
N TRP A 212 -4.34 18.81 -22.73
CA TRP A 212 -3.91 17.64 -23.50
C TRP A 212 -2.40 17.53 -23.58
N ALA A 213 -1.68 18.65 -23.68
CA ALA A 213 -0.23 18.66 -23.53
C ALA A 213 0.20 18.19 -22.14
N ALA A 214 -0.45 18.66 -21.07
CA ALA A 214 -0.14 18.25 -19.70
C ALA A 214 -0.36 16.74 -19.47
N VAL A 215 -1.44 16.17 -20.02
CA VAL A 215 -1.71 14.72 -20.00
C VAL A 215 -0.75 13.96 -20.91
N GLY A 216 -0.47 14.45 -22.11
CA GLY A 216 0.46 13.83 -23.04
C GLY A 216 1.88 13.74 -22.48
N VAL A 217 2.36 14.81 -21.85
CA VAL A 217 3.67 14.84 -21.18
C VAL A 217 3.69 13.92 -19.96
N SER A 218 2.59 13.81 -19.19
CA SER A 218 2.57 12.90 -18.04
C SER A 218 2.64 11.43 -18.47
N LEU A 219 2.12 11.07 -19.65
CA LEU A 219 2.25 9.73 -20.22
C LEU A 219 3.71 9.35 -20.54
N LEU A 220 4.62 10.30 -20.71
CA LEU A 220 6.05 9.99 -20.90
C LEU A 220 6.66 9.31 -19.67
N PHE A 221 6.05 9.46 -18.49
CA PHE A 221 6.47 8.74 -17.28
C PHE A 221 6.15 7.24 -17.37
N LEU A 222 5.30 6.78 -18.30
CA LEU A 222 5.10 5.35 -18.54
C LEU A 222 6.24 4.71 -19.34
N ILE A 223 7.15 5.51 -19.93
CA ILE A 223 8.25 4.97 -20.75
C ILE A 223 9.09 3.94 -19.97
N PRO A 224 9.62 4.23 -18.76
CA PRO A 224 10.42 3.24 -18.02
C PRO A 224 9.69 1.91 -17.76
N PRO A 225 8.49 1.88 -17.14
CA PRO A 225 7.84 0.61 -16.86
C PRO A 225 7.40 -0.15 -18.12
N VAL A 226 7.07 0.55 -19.22
CA VAL A 226 6.69 -0.08 -20.48
C VAL A 226 7.91 -0.73 -21.15
N LEU A 227 9.03 -0.02 -21.26
CA LEU A 227 10.26 -0.58 -21.83
C LEU A 227 10.74 -1.79 -21.03
N TRP A 228 10.75 -1.66 -19.70
CA TRP A 228 11.13 -2.78 -18.84
C TRP A 228 10.19 -3.98 -19.02
N ASN A 229 8.88 -3.78 -19.14
CA ASN A 229 7.96 -4.89 -19.41
C ASN A 229 8.21 -5.54 -20.76
N ALA A 230 8.46 -4.75 -21.80
CA ALA A 230 8.70 -5.27 -23.14
C ALA A 230 9.94 -6.18 -23.16
N GLU A 231 11.01 -5.80 -22.44
CA GLU A 231 12.23 -6.61 -22.29
C GLU A 231 12.02 -7.87 -21.45
N HIS A 232 11.02 -7.89 -20.57
CA HIS A 232 10.75 -8.99 -19.64
C HIS A 232 9.48 -9.77 -19.99
N GLY A 233 9.05 -9.79 -21.26
CA GLY A 233 7.94 -10.62 -21.72
C GLY A 233 6.58 -10.24 -21.12
N TRP A 234 6.37 -8.96 -20.82
CA TRP A 234 5.14 -8.40 -20.26
C TRP A 234 4.69 -9.00 -18.91
N ILE A 235 5.64 -9.49 -18.12
CA ILE A 235 5.38 -10.22 -16.87
C ILE A 235 4.55 -9.43 -15.85
N THR A 236 4.75 -8.11 -15.71
CA THR A 236 3.97 -7.31 -14.75
C THR A 236 2.51 -7.21 -15.16
N PHE A 237 2.26 -7.08 -16.45
CA PHE A 237 0.90 -7.08 -17.00
C PHE A 237 0.23 -8.44 -16.78
N SER A 238 0.93 -9.53 -17.11
CA SER A 238 0.45 -10.90 -16.86
C SER A 238 0.17 -11.16 -15.39
N HIS A 239 1.03 -10.68 -14.49
CA HIS A 239 0.82 -10.79 -13.05
C HIS A 239 -0.40 -10.01 -12.58
N THR A 240 -0.59 -8.78 -13.06
CA THR A 240 -1.76 -7.94 -12.71
C THR A 240 -3.05 -8.58 -13.21
N LYS A 241 -3.06 -9.07 -14.45
CA LYS A 241 -4.20 -9.82 -15.01
C LYS A 241 -4.47 -11.08 -14.22
N GLY A 242 -3.41 -11.80 -13.82
CA GLY A 242 -3.49 -12.99 -12.98
C GLY A 242 -4.09 -12.70 -11.59
N GLN A 243 -3.75 -11.58 -10.95
CA GLN A 243 -4.38 -11.18 -9.68
C GLN A 243 -5.89 -10.98 -9.84
N VAL A 244 -6.31 -10.25 -10.88
CA VAL A 244 -7.74 -10.04 -11.17
C VAL A 244 -8.44 -11.36 -11.50
N ALA A 245 -7.78 -12.28 -12.22
CA ALA A 245 -8.38 -13.55 -12.62
C ALA A 245 -8.41 -14.60 -11.50
N ALA A 246 -7.37 -14.67 -10.65
CA ALA A 246 -7.23 -15.66 -9.58
C ALA A 246 -8.18 -15.40 -8.39
N GLU A 247 -8.60 -14.15 -8.19
CA GLU A 247 -9.64 -13.79 -7.22
C GLU A 247 -11.05 -14.15 -7.73
N GLY A 248 -11.19 -14.58 -8.99
CA GLY A 248 -12.42 -15.05 -9.61
C GLY A 248 -12.80 -16.49 -9.23
N SER A 249 -12.84 -16.83 -7.94
CA SER A 249 -13.61 -17.99 -7.50
C SER A 249 -15.08 -17.60 -7.48
N GLY A 250 -15.92 -18.29 -8.24
CA GLY A 250 -17.35 -17.97 -8.33
C GLY A 250 -17.98 -17.83 -6.94
N ASP A 251 -18.53 -16.65 -6.65
CA ASP A 251 -19.33 -16.36 -5.47
C ASP A 251 -20.82 -16.44 -5.84
N PRO A 252 -21.48 -17.58 -5.64
CA PRO A 252 -22.87 -17.77 -6.07
C PRO A 252 -23.89 -16.98 -5.23
N PHE A 253 -23.50 -16.29 -4.14
CA PHE A 253 -24.44 -15.68 -3.20
C PHE A 253 -24.13 -14.22 -2.80
N GLY A 254 -23.13 -13.57 -3.41
CA GLY A 254 -22.78 -12.18 -3.10
C GLY A 254 -22.14 -11.99 -1.72
N VAL A 255 -21.56 -13.05 -1.14
CA VAL A 255 -20.82 -12.99 0.13
C VAL A 255 -19.58 -12.10 -0.01
N SER A 256 -18.88 -12.18 -1.14
CA SER A 256 -17.71 -11.35 -1.45
C SER A 256 -18.08 -9.86 -1.47
N LEU A 257 -19.29 -9.51 -1.93
CA LEU A 257 -19.79 -8.13 -1.87
C LEU A 257 -19.98 -7.67 -0.41
N LEU A 258 -20.59 -8.50 0.44
CA LEU A 258 -20.82 -8.17 1.85
C LEU A 258 -19.50 -8.04 2.62
N VAL A 259 -18.56 -8.97 2.39
CA VAL A 259 -17.22 -8.93 2.97
C VAL A 259 -16.47 -7.69 2.49
N PHE A 260 -16.55 -7.37 1.20
CA PHE A 260 -15.95 -6.16 0.64
C PHE A 260 -16.55 -4.91 1.28
N ALA A 261 -17.88 -4.77 1.34
CA ALA A 261 -18.54 -3.64 1.99
C ALA A 261 -18.17 -3.51 3.48
N ALA A 262 -18.14 -4.63 4.21
CA ALA A 262 -17.70 -4.66 5.60
C ALA A 262 -16.24 -4.22 5.75
N SER A 263 -15.35 -4.62 4.83
CA SER A 263 -13.95 -4.17 4.82
C SER A 263 -13.82 -2.67 4.53
N GLN A 264 -14.67 -2.11 3.66
CA GLN A 264 -14.68 -0.67 3.40
C GLN A 264 -15.15 0.11 4.64
N ALA A 265 -16.17 -0.41 5.33
CA ALA A 265 -16.72 0.16 6.55
C ALA A 265 -15.77 0.06 7.75
N GLY A 266 -15.07 -1.06 7.92
CA GLY A 266 -14.25 -1.34 9.11
C GLY A 266 -12.76 -1.04 8.97
N LEU A 267 -12.17 -1.22 7.78
CA LEU A 267 -10.71 -1.10 7.57
C LEU A 267 -10.32 0.15 6.79
N VAL A 268 -11.16 0.60 5.85
CA VAL A 268 -10.83 1.75 4.99
C VAL A 268 -11.29 3.06 5.63
N ALA A 269 -12.59 3.21 5.80
CA ALA A 269 -13.18 4.33 6.49
C ALA A 269 -13.71 3.86 7.86
N SER A 270 -14.76 4.49 8.38
CA SER A 270 -15.53 3.97 9.52
C SER A 270 -16.95 3.66 9.05
N PRO A 271 -17.76 2.87 9.75
CA PRO A 271 -19.07 2.47 9.24
C PRO A 271 -19.97 3.65 8.87
N LEU A 272 -19.97 4.70 9.70
CA LEU A 272 -20.76 5.90 9.43
C LEU A 272 -20.15 6.78 8.34
N ILE A 273 -18.83 6.97 8.29
CA ILE A 273 -18.18 7.76 7.24
C ILE A 273 -18.36 7.06 5.89
N TRP A 274 -18.12 5.75 5.84
CA TRP A 274 -18.32 4.92 4.66
C TRP A 274 -19.75 5.03 4.14
N PHE A 275 -20.74 4.82 5.01
CA PHE A 275 -22.15 4.89 4.64
C PHE A 275 -22.53 6.27 4.11
N LEU A 276 -22.19 7.35 4.82
CA LEU A 276 -22.53 8.70 4.38
C LEU A 276 -21.81 9.09 3.08
N ALA A 277 -20.52 8.79 2.95
CA ALA A 277 -19.73 9.12 1.76
C ALA A 277 -20.24 8.36 0.52
N THR A 278 -20.52 7.06 0.64
CA THR A 278 -21.08 6.24 -0.45
C THR A 278 -22.50 6.65 -0.81
N ALA A 279 -23.36 6.91 0.19
CA ALA A 279 -24.71 7.40 -0.03
C ALA A 279 -24.71 8.74 -0.78
N LEU A 280 -23.87 9.69 -0.37
CA LEU A 280 -23.73 10.99 -1.06
C LEU A 280 -23.22 10.82 -2.49
N ALA A 281 -22.18 10.01 -2.69
CA ALA A 281 -21.63 9.74 -4.01
C ALA A 281 -22.69 9.14 -4.95
N PHE A 282 -23.44 8.13 -4.49
CA PHE A 282 -24.44 7.44 -5.32
C PHE A 282 -25.73 8.25 -5.53
N ALA A 283 -26.19 8.99 -4.51
CA ALA A 283 -27.32 9.92 -4.65
C ALA A 283 -26.97 11.05 -5.63
N GLY A 284 -25.76 11.62 -5.50
CA GLY A 284 -25.20 12.60 -6.41
C GLY A 284 -25.09 12.08 -7.84
N LEU A 285 -24.65 10.84 -8.04
CA LEU A 285 -24.57 10.22 -9.36
C LEU A 285 -25.95 10.12 -10.03
N ARG A 286 -26.98 9.70 -9.28
CA ARG A 286 -28.36 9.69 -9.79
C ARG A 286 -28.86 11.11 -10.08
N GLY A 287 -28.40 12.10 -9.31
CA GLY A 287 -28.81 13.51 -9.35
C GLY A 287 -27.89 14.41 -10.19
N LEU A 288 -26.99 13.84 -11.01
CA LEU A 288 -25.83 14.54 -11.56
C LEU A 288 -26.18 15.86 -12.27
N ARG A 289 -27.31 15.92 -12.98
CA ARG A 289 -27.75 17.12 -13.71
C ARG A 289 -28.08 18.32 -12.81
N GLN A 290 -28.41 18.09 -11.54
CA GLN A 290 -28.79 19.13 -10.57
C GLN A 290 -27.59 19.64 -9.76
N LEU A 291 -26.43 18.99 -9.88
CA LEU A 291 -25.21 19.36 -9.15
C LEU A 291 -24.49 20.53 -9.80
N GLY A 292 -23.92 21.40 -8.96
CA GLY A 292 -22.88 22.35 -9.36
C GLY A 292 -21.62 21.63 -9.83
N ASP A 293 -20.70 22.37 -10.45
CA ASP A 293 -19.49 21.78 -11.04
C ASP A 293 -18.59 21.13 -9.99
N GLY A 294 -18.52 21.68 -8.78
CA GLY A 294 -17.72 21.16 -7.67
C GLY A 294 -18.23 19.81 -7.16
N GLU A 295 -19.52 19.72 -6.84
CA GLU A 295 -20.15 18.47 -6.44
C GLU A 295 -20.10 17.44 -7.57
N ARG A 296 -20.36 17.85 -8.80
CA ARG A 296 -20.30 16.98 -9.99
C ARG A 296 -18.90 16.40 -10.16
N PHE A 297 -17.86 17.22 -10.04
CA PHE A 297 -16.47 16.79 -10.09
C PHE A 297 -16.20 15.69 -9.06
N LEU A 298 -16.57 15.94 -7.79
CA LEU A 298 -16.33 14.99 -6.71
C LEU A 298 -17.15 13.69 -6.86
N VAL A 299 -18.39 13.78 -7.36
CA VAL A 299 -19.23 12.62 -7.67
C VAL A 299 -18.61 11.79 -8.79
N ILE A 300 -18.16 12.40 -9.89
CA ILE A 300 -17.54 11.67 -11.02
C ILE A 300 -16.22 11.01 -10.62
N PHE A 301 -15.42 11.65 -9.77
CA PHE A 301 -14.16 11.08 -9.28
C PHE A 301 -14.32 10.05 -8.15
N SER A 302 -15.55 9.76 -7.73
CA SER A 302 -15.85 8.74 -6.72
C SER A 302 -16.83 7.68 -7.23
N ALA A 303 -18.07 8.07 -7.49
CA ALA A 303 -19.20 7.15 -7.67
C ALA A 303 -19.04 6.15 -8.83
N PRO A 304 -18.64 6.54 -10.06
CA PRO A 304 -18.50 5.58 -11.18
C PRO A 304 -17.51 4.46 -10.86
N ALA A 305 -16.35 4.81 -10.32
CA ALA A 305 -15.32 3.84 -9.99
C ALA A 305 -15.70 2.98 -8.78
N LEU A 306 -16.32 3.56 -7.74
CA LEU A 306 -16.87 2.79 -6.62
C LEU A 306 -17.95 1.81 -7.08
N VAL A 307 -18.89 2.23 -7.95
CA VAL A 307 -19.89 1.34 -8.54
C VAL A 307 -19.22 0.19 -9.28
N ALA A 308 -18.21 0.46 -10.11
CA ALA A 308 -17.47 -0.59 -10.82
C ALA A 308 -16.81 -1.58 -9.85
N MET A 309 -16.17 -1.11 -8.78
CA MET A 309 -15.55 -1.97 -7.77
C MET A 309 -16.58 -2.82 -7.02
N TYR A 310 -17.74 -2.25 -6.64
CA TYR A 310 -18.81 -3.02 -6.00
C TYR A 310 -19.46 -4.03 -6.95
N LEU A 311 -19.57 -3.71 -8.24
CA LEU A 311 -20.04 -4.67 -9.24
C LEU A 311 -19.01 -5.80 -9.48
N MET A 312 -17.72 -5.50 -9.41
CA MET A 312 -16.67 -6.53 -9.45
C MET A 312 -16.70 -7.42 -8.21
N ALA A 313 -16.93 -6.86 -7.03
CA ALA A 313 -17.04 -7.61 -5.77
C ALA A 313 -18.21 -8.63 -5.74
N LEU A 314 -19.17 -8.54 -6.68
CA LEU A 314 -20.21 -9.56 -6.86
C LEU A 314 -19.68 -10.87 -7.50
N ARG A 315 -18.49 -10.84 -8.10
CA ARG A 315 -17.95 -11.94 -8.91
C ARG A 315 -16.58 -12.44 -8.44
N GLN A 316 -15.92 -11.70 -7.55
CA GLN A 316 -14.57 -11.99 -7.09
C GLN A 316 -14.29 -11.32 -5.75
N ASP A 317 -13.36 -11.88 -5.00
CA ASP A 317 -12.88 -11.28 -3.76
C ASP A 317 -12.07 -10.03 -4.04
N MET A 318 -12.39 -8.93 -3.35
CA MET A 318 -11.71 -7.65 -3.57
C MET A 318 -10.91 -7.20 -2.36
N LEU A 319 -9.66 -6.82 -2.60
CA LEU A 319 -8.80 -6.30 -1.55
C LEU A 319 -9.29 -4.93 -1.04
N PRO A 320 -9.30 -4.70 0.29
CA PRO A 320 -9.93 -3.51 0.86
C PRO A 320 -9.33 -2.18 0.39
N ASN A 321 -8.02 -2.14 0.11
CA ASN A 321 -7.29 -0.93 -0.26
C ASN A 321 -7.50 -0.48 -1.72
N TRP A 322 -8.05 -1.34 -2.60
CA TRP A 322 -8.21 -1.02 -4.02
C TRP A 322 -9.00 0.27 -4.30
N PRO A 323 -10.18 0.51 -3.70
CA PRO A 323 -10.97 1.72 -3.93
C PRO A 323 -10.50 2.95 -3.17
N ALA A 324 -9.41 2.89 -2.37
CA ALA A 324 -9.04 3.93 -1.41
C ALA A 324 -8.97 5.35 -2.03
N VAL A 325 -8.44 5.48 -3.25
CA VAL A 325 -8.32 6.76 -3.95
C VAL A 325 -9.67 7.39 -4.32
N TYR A 326 -10.69 6.58 -4.57
CA TYR A 326 -12.03 7.06 -4.97
C TYR A 326 -12.81 7.62 -3.77
N TYR A 327 -12.48 7.17 -2.55
CA TYR A 327 -13.06 7.74 -1.34
C TYR A 327 -12.62 9.17 -1.08
N VAL A 328 -11.44 9.60 -1.55
CA VAL A 328 -10.95 10.98 -1.36
C VAL A 328 -11.97 12.00 -1.85
N ALA A 329 -12.46 11.85 -3.08
CA ALA A 329 -13.45 12.75 -3.65
C ALA A 329 -14.80 12.67 -2.91
N ALA A 330 -15.23 11.47 -2.51
CA ALA A 330 -16.46 11.27 -1.72
C ALA A 330 -16.37 11.92 -0.33
N LEU A 331 -15.19 11.93 0.31
CA LEU A 331 -14.96 12.57 1.60
C LEU A 331 -14.97 14.08 1.50
N VAL A 332 -14.45 14.66 0.42
CA VAL A 332 -14.55 16.10 0.16
C VAL A 332 -16.00 16.51 -0.11
N LEU A 333 -16.78 15.67 -0.80
CA LEU A 333 -18.21 15.90 -1.00
C LEU A 333 -18.97 15.85 0.34
N LEU A 334 -18.69 14.83 1.16
CA LEU A 334 -19.20 14.71 2.53
C LEU A 334 -18.83 15.93 3.39
N ALA A 335 -17.63 16.46 3.22
CA ALA A 335 -17.18 17.66 3.92
C ALA A 335 -17.93 18.93 3.52
N GLY A 336 -18.15 19.15 2.23
CA GLY A 336 -18.98 20.25 1.73
C GLY A 336 -20.42 20.16 2.25
N TRP A 337 -20.98 18.94 2.26
CA TRP A 337 -22.34 18.70 2.76
C TRP A 337 -22.44 18.86 4.28
N ALA A 338 -21.47 18.36 5.04
CA ALA A 338 -21.38 18.55 6.49
C ALA A 338 -21.21 20.03 6.88
N ALA A 339 -20.49 20.80 6.05
CA ALA A 339 -20.35 22.24 6.20
C ALA A 339 -21.61 23.03 5.81
N GLY A 340 -22.60 22.40 5.17
CA GLY A 340 -23.86 23.02 4.74
C GLY A 340 -23.74 23.84 3.45
N VAL A 341 -22.65 23.66 2.70
CA VAL A 341 -22.38 24.42 1.47
C VAL A 341 -22.56 23.60 0.19
N ALA A 342 -22.39 22.26 0.27
CA ALA A 342 -22.67 21.38 -0.85
C ALA A 342 -24.09 20.83 -0.79
N GLN A 343 -24.77 20.80 -1.94
CA GLN A 343 -26.13 20.28 -2.07
C GLN A 343 -26.12 19.00 -2.90
N VAL A 344 -26.61 17.90 -2.32
CA VAL A 344 -26.73 16.61 -3.01
C VAL A 344 -28.20 16.23 -3.09
N PRO A 345 -28.78 16.11 -4.30
CA PRO A 345 -30.17 15.74 -4.48
C PRO A 345 -30.50 14.39 -3.84
N ARG A 346 -31.76 14.25 -3.40
CA ARG A 346 -32.35 12.99 -2.89
C ARG A 346 -31.80 12.48 -1.56
N LEU A 347 -30.91 13.23 -0.89
CA LEU A 347 -30.46 12.93 0.46
C LEU A 347 -31.07 13.94 1.45
N PRO A 348 -31.75 13.48 2.53
CA PRO A 348 -32.34 14.39 3.49
C PRO A 348 -31.28 15.24 4.21
N GLU A 349 -31.47 16.55 4.28
CA GLU A 349 -30.58 17.44 5.05
C GLU A 349 -30.51 17.07 6.53
N SER A 350 -31.57 16.46 7.07
CA SER A 350 -31.61 15.97 8.45
C SER A 350 -30.50 14.97 8.76
N TRP A 351 -29.97 14.26 7.74
CA TRP A 351 -28.86 13.34 7.93
C TRP A 351 -27.56 14.06 8.28
N ARG A 352 -27.44 15.38 8.03
CA ARG A 352 -26.25 16.18 8.35
C ARG A 352 -25.89 16.10 9.83
N ARG A 353 -26.87 15.84 10.69
CA ARG A 353 -26.66 15.60 12.14
C ARG A 353 -25.72 14.43 12.43
N TRP A 354 -25.60 13.47 11.52
CA TRP A 354 -24.71 12.30 11.64
C TRP A 354 -23.25 12.58 11.30
N ALA A 355 -22.91 13.75 10.73
CA ALA A 355 -21.53 14.09 10.38
C ALA A 355 -20.59 14.09 11.60
N ARG A 356 -21.04 14.63 12.75
CA ARG A 356 -20.26 14.64 14.00
C ARG A 356 -20.14 13.25 14.65
N PRO A 357 -21.23 12.47 14.82
CA PRO A 357 -21.12 11.07 15.22
C PRO A 357 -20.19 10.25 14.33
N ALA A 358 -20.21 10.48 13.01
CA ALA A 358 -19.33 9.80 12.07
C ALA A 358 -17.84 10.10 12.34
N LEU A 359 -17.49 11.36 12.63
CA LEU A 359 -16.15 11.71 13.11
C LEU A 359 -15.83 11.04 14.45
N GLY A 360 -16.76 11.03 15.41
CA GLY A 360 -16.57 10.40 16.71
C GLY A 360 -16.22 8.90 16.59
N VAL A 361 -17.00 8.16 15.80
CA VAL A 361 -16.73 6.74 15.52
C VAL A 361 -15.41 6.56 14.77
N GLY A 362 -15.14 7.40 13.77
CA GLY A 362 -13.87 7.33 13.03
C GLY A 362 -12.64 7.59 13.89
N PHE A 363 -12.65 8.64 14.71
CA PHE A 363 -11.56 8.93 15.65
C PHE A 363 -11.42 7.86 16.72
N ALA A 364 -12.51 7.24 17.19
CA ALA A 364 -12.43 6.10 18.09
C ALA A 364 -11.70 4.91 17.45
N LEU A 365 -12.01 4.56 16.20
CA LEU A 365 -11.32 3.50 15.47
C LEU A 365 -9.85 3.85 15.17
N VAL A 366 -9.56 5.12 14.86
CA VAL A 366 -8.17 5.60 14.70
C VAL A 366 -7.40 5.49 16.01
N ALA A 367 -8.01 5.87 17.14
CA ALA A 367 -7.41 5.71 18.46
C ALA A 367 -7.13 4.23 18.76
N VAL A 368 -8.09 3.33 18.48
CA VAL A 368 -7.86 1.88 18.56
C VAL A 368 -6.68 1.47 17.68
N GLY A 369 -6.59 1.96 16.44
CA GLY A 369 -5.47 1.63 15.53
C GLY A 369 -4.09 1.98 16.08
N TYR A 370 -3.93 3.12 16.76
CA TYR A 370 -2.65 3.52 17.37
C TYR A 370 -2.40 2.87 18.75
N LEU A 371 -3.45 2.62 19.53
CA LEU A 371 -3.34 2.08 20.89
C LEU A 371 -3.28 0.55 20.93
N LEU A 372 -3.84 -0.13 19.93
CA LEU A 372 -3.91 -1.59 19.88
C LEU A 372 -2.53 -2.28 19.95
N PRO A 373 -1.50 -1.88 19.17
CA PRO A 373 -0.19 -2.53 19.24
C PRO A 373 0.45 -2.52 20.64
N PRO A 374 0.62 -1.35 21.31
CA PRO A 374 1.18 -1.34 22.67
C PRO A 374 0.25 -1.97 23.70
N ALA A 375 -1.07 -1.92 23.52
CA ALA A 375 -2.01 -2.60 24.42
C ALA A 375 -1.87 -4.13 24.36
N LEU A 376 -1.68 -4.69 23.15
CA LEU A 376 -1.43 -6.13 22.98
C LEU A 376 -0.09 -6.54 23.58
N ASP A 377 0.94 -5.70 23.49
CA ASP A 377 2.24 -5.95 24.15
C ASP A 377 2.08 -6.01 25.67
N LEU A 378 1.44 -4.99 26.25
CA LEU A 378 1.21 -4.90 27.70
C LEU A 378 0.35 -6.06 28.22
N ALA A 379 -0.61 -6.52 27.41
CA ALA A 379 -1.48 -7.64 27.75
C ALA A 379 -0.86 -9.03 27.46
N GLY A 380 0.35 -9.09 26.89
CA GLY A 380 1.02 -10.36 26.54
C GLY A 380 0.46 -11.07 25.31
N TYR A 381 -0.39 -10.39 24.52
CA TYR A 381 -1.01 -10.93 23.30
C TYR A 381 -0.31 -10.48 22.00
N ALA A 382 0.84 -9.82 22.09
CA ALA A 382 1.66 -9.48 20.92
C ALA A 382 1.86 -10.71 20.02
N GLY A 383 1.62 -10.58 18.72
CA GLY A 383 1.77 -11.66 17.75
C GLY A 383 0.69 -12.76 17.82
N HIS A 384 -0.31 -12.68 18.70
CA HIS A 384 -1.33 -13.71 18.79
C HIS A 384 -2.10 -13.87 17.45
N PRO A 385 -2.20 -15.08 16.87
CA PRO A 385 -2.61 -15.28 15.47
C PRO A 385 -4.05 -14.84 15.14
N LYS A 386 -4.91 -14.74 16.15
CA LYS A 386 -6.30 -14.29 15.99
C LYS A 386 -6.58 -12.89 16.56
N LEU A 387 -5.72 -12.39 17.45
CA LEU A 387 -6.00 -11.17 18.23
C LEU A 387 -5.10 -10.02 17.83
N ASP A 388 -3.91 -10.30 17.30
CA ASP A 388 -2.99 -9.30 16.79
C ASP A 388 -3.04 -9.23 15.26
N PRO A 389 -3.80 -8.27 14.69
CA PRO A 389 -3.83 -8.07 13.24
C PRO A 389 -2.49 -7.61 12.66
N LEU A 390 -1.53 -7.26 13.52
CA LEU A 390 -0.19 -6.77 13.18
C LEU A 390 0.90 -7.79 13.46
N GLN A 391 0.55 -9.07 13.72
CA GLN A 391 1.52 -10.17 13.89
C GLN A 391 2.60 -10.16 12.78
N ARG A 392 2.21 -9.87 11.54
CA ARG A 392 3.13 -9.80 10.38
C ARG A 392 4.18 -8.69 10.44
N LEU A 393 4.07 -7.75 11.37
CA LEU A 393 4.99 -6.63 11.61
C LEU A 393 5.85 -6.87 12.86
N ARG A 394 5.99 -8.12 13.31
CA ARG A 394 6.74 -8.48 14.51
C ARG A 394 7.75 -9.58 14.22
N GLY A 395 8.79 -9.64 15.04
CA GLY A 395 9.77 -10.73 15.09
C GLY A 395 10.83 -10.75 13.99
N ALA A 396 10.59 -10.11 12.85
CA ALA A 396 11.55 -10.08 11.74
C ALA A 396 12.89 -9.44 12.14
N LYS A 397 12.88 -8.37 12.96
CA LYS A 397 14.10 -7.72 13.45
C LYS A 397 14.88 -8.62 14.41
N LEU A 398 14.17 -9.29 15.32
CA LEU A 398 14.77 -10.23 16.26
C LEU A 398 15.37 -11.43 15.51
N ALA A 399 14.62 -11.98 14.55
CA ALA A 399 15.08 -13.07 13.69
C ALA A 399 16.32 -12.68 12.88
N GLY A 400 16.36 -11.48 12.32
CA GLY A 400 17.55 -10.99 11.62
C GLY A 400 18.77 -10.84 12.54
N ARG A 401 18.57 -10.38 13.79
CA ARG A 401 19.64 -10.31 14.80
C ARG A 401 20.19 -11.69 15.15
N GLU A 402 19.33 -12.66 15.42
CA GLU A 402 19.73 -14.04 15.71
C GLU A 402 20.38 -14.71 14.50
N ALA A 403 19.81 -14.54 13.31
CA ALA A 403 20.36 -15.03 12.06
C ALA A 403 21.75 -14.43 11.76
N SER A 404 21.99 -13.17 12.15
CA SER A 404 23.31 -12.52 12.01
C SER A 404 24.40 -13.19 12.83
N ALA A 405 24.06 -13.82 13.98
CA ALA A 405 25.03 -14.58 14.76
C ALA A 405 25.51 -15.84 14.03
N PHE A 406 24.77 -16.36 13.04
CA PHE A 406 25.24 -17.44 12.18
C PHE A 406 26.19 -16.94 11.10
N LEU A 407 25.97 -15.72 10.58
CA LEU A 407 26.91 -15.08 9.64
C LEU A 407 28.27 -14.84 10.29
N ASP A 408 28.29 -14.33 11.52
CA ASP A 408 29.54 -14.08 12.26
C ASP A 408 30.30 -15.38 12.60
N ARG A 409 29.61 -16.53 12.62
CA ARG A 409 30.19 -17.87 12.86
C ARG A 409 30.45 -18.66 11.57
N ALA A 410 30.15 -18.08 10.40
CA ALA A 410 30.41 -18.75 9.14
C ALA A 410 31.93 -18.96 8.99
N PRO A 411 32.39 -20.12 8.48
CA PRO A 411 33.82 -20.42 8.37
C PRO A 411 34.60 -19.44 7.50
N ASN A 412 33.95 -18.88 6.47
CA ASN A 412 34.50 -17.82 5.63
C ASN A 412 33.43 -16.77 5.33
N PRO A 413 33.17 -15.81 6.24
CA PRO A 413 32.06 -14.88 6.13
C PRO A 413 32.06 -14.08 4.81
N ASP A 414 33.24 -13.68 4.32
CA ASP A 414 33.38 -12.92 3.07
C ASP A 414 33.12 -13.77 1.81
N ARG A 415 33.24 -15.09 1.92
CA ARG A 415 32.90 -16.07 0.89
C ARG A 415 31.69 -16.94 1.27
N THR A 416 30.77 -16.39 2.06
CA THR A 416 29.51 -17.06 2.42
C THR A 416 28.31 -16.32 1.84
N LEU A 417 27.50 -17.02 1.04
CA LEU A 417 26.25 -16.50 0.51
C LEU A 417 25.06 -16.83 1.42
N VAL A 418 24.01 -16.00 1.36
CA VAL A 418 22.78 -16.19 2.14
C VAL A 418 21.67 -16.66 1.23
N ILE A 419 21.14 -17.86 1.48
CA ILE A 419 19.98 -18.40 0.79
C ILE A 419 18.81 -18.50 1.75
N VAL A 420 17.64 -18.03 1.34
CA VAL A 420 16.40 -18.18 2.09
C VAL A 420 15.39 -18.94 1.26
N MET A 421 14.80 -19.96 1.87
CA MET A 421 13.87 -20.85 1.19
C MET A 421 12.43 -20.31 1.25
N GLY A 422 11.62 -20.63 0.23
CA GLY A 422 10.17 -20.41 0.26
C GLY A 422 9.73 -18.99 -0.11
N HIS A 423 8.90 -18.37 0.73
CA HIS A 423 8.20 -17.14 0.36
C HIS A 423 9.12 -15.91 0.32
N ARG A 424 8.87 -14.98 -0.61
CA ARG A 424 9.70 -13.77 -0.85
C ARG A 424 9.83 -12.87 0.39
N TYR A 425 8.84 -12.88 1.28
CA TYR A 425 8.86 -12.07 2.49
C TYR A 425 9.94 -12.52 3.48
N HIS A 426 10.19 -13.82 3.59
CA HIS A 426 11.28 -14.31 4.43
C HIS A 426 12.64 -13.84 3.90
N SER A 427 12.82 -13.91 2.57
CA SER A 427 14.05 -13.47 1.91
C SER A 427 14.29 -11.97 2.11
N SER A 428 13.25 -11.14 1.90
CA SER A 428 13.38 -9.70 1.98
C SER A 428 13.51 -9.19 3.41
N GLN A 429 12.78 -9.77 4.36
CA GLN A 429 12.90 -9.42 5.78
C GLN A 429 14.27 -9.80 6.33
N LEU A 430 14.79 -11.00 6.02
CA LEU A 430 16.16 -11.35 6.39
C LEU A 430 17.17 -10.44 5.69
N ALA A 431 17.00 -10.12 4.41
CA ALA A 431 17.89 -9.19 3.72
C ALA A 431 17.97 -7.81 4.38
N PHE A 432 16.86 -7.33 4.95
CA PHE A 432 16.78 -6.05 5.65
C PHE A 432 17.42 -6.08 7.05
N TYR A 433 17.17 -7.14 7.81
CA TYR A 433 17.54 -7.22 9.23
C TYR A 433 18.85 -7.98 9.51
N LEU A 434 19.42 -8.67 8.52
CA LEU A 434 20.76 -9.24 8.65
C LEU A 434 21.82 -8.14 8.72
N LYS A 435 22.83 -8.37 9.57
CA LYS A 435 24.02 -7.52 9.70
C LYS A 435 24.69 -7.36 8.34
N GLY A 436 25.01 -6.12 7.98
CA GLY A 436 25.60 -5.78 6.69
C GLY A 436 24.65 -5.86 5.50
N GLN A 437 23.37 -6.21 5.71
CA GLN A 437 22.32 -6.25 4.69
C GLN A 437 22.79 -6.94 3.40
N PRO A 438 23.23 -8.20 3.49
CA PRO A 438 23.84 -8.88 2.35
C PRO A 438 22.84 -9.08 1.20
N ARG A 439 23.37 -9.46 0.05
CA ARG A 439 22.54 -10.03 -1.01
C ARG A 439 22.01 -11.39 -0.53
N VAL A 440 20.69 -11.49 -0.48
CA VAL A 440 19.98 -12.74 -0.18
C VAL A 440 19.45 -13.33 -1.48
N TYR A 441 19.66 -14.63 -1.66
CA TYR A 441 19.10 -15.39 -2.77
C TYR A 441 17.88 -16.16 -2.28
N ARG A 442 16.82 -16.18 -3.08
CA ARG A 442 15.64 -16.98 -2.79
C ARG A 442 15.69 -18.27 -3.58
N TRP A 443 15.35 -19.37 -2.92
CA TRP A 443 15.05 -20.62 -3.61
C TRP A 443 13.71 -21.19 -3.12
N ASP A 444 12.87 -21.67 -4.04
CA ASP A 444 11.64 -22.40 -3.72
C ASP A 444 11.56 -23.61 -4.65
N LEU A 445 10.85 -24.66 -4.21
CA LEU A 445 10.71 -25.90 -4.96
C LEU A 445 9.95 -25.70 -6.28
N ARG A 446 9.02 -24.74 -6.29
CA ARG A 446 8.12 -24.46 -7.40
C ARG A 446 8.84 -23.72 -8.52
N GLU A 447 8.75 -24.23 -9.74
CA GLU A 447 9.13 -23.44 -10.91
C GLU A 447 8.16 -22.30 -11.19
N GLY A 448 8.64 -21.36 -12.01
CA GLY A 448 7.90 -20.18 -12.42
C GLY A 448 8.38 -18.89 -11.74
N LEU A 449 7.96 -17.77 -12.34
CA LEU A 449 8.22 -16.43 -11.84
C LEU A 449 7.15 -16.06 -10.80
N HIS A 450 7.53 -16.10 -9.53
CA HIS A 450 6.64 -15.78 -8.40
C HIS A 450 7.06 -14.50 -7.66
N SER A 451 8.27 -14.01 -7.93
CA SER A 451 8.83 -12.80 -7.35
C SER A 451 9.99 -12.26 -8.20
N GLN A 452 10.51 -11.11 -7.78
CA GLN A 452 11.66 -10.42 -8.33
C GLN A 452 12.95 -11.22 -8.10
N TYR A 453 13.00 -12.07 -7.07
CA TYR A 453 14.17 -12.90 -6.79
C TYR A 453 14.44 -13.93 -7.89
N GLU A 454 13.43 -14.32 -8.67
CA GLU A 454 13.62 -15.18 -9.84
C GLU A 454 14.09 -14.41 -11.08
N LEU A 455 13.96 -13.08 -11.10
CA LEU A 455 14.43 -12.23 -12.21
C LEU A 455 15.86 -11.72 -11.98
N TRP A 456 16.28 -11.58 -10.72
CA TRP A 456 17.64 -11.21 -10.41
C TRP A 456 18.61 -12.36 -10.65
N PRO A 457 19.88 -12.06 -10.96
CA PRO A 457 20.90 -13.09 -11.14
C PRO A 457 20.93 -14.06 -9.96
N ASP A 458 20.98 -15.36 -10.26
CA ASP A 458 21.21 -16.39 -9.26
C ASP A 458 22.70 -16.36 -8.79
N PRO A 459 23.09 -17.16 -7.79
CA PRO A 459 24.47 -17.18 -7.33
C PRO A 459 25.49 -17.56 -8.42
N VAL A 460 25.11 -18.38 -9.41
CA VAL A 460 26.02 -18.80 -10.48
C VAL A 460 26.29 -17.61 -11.40
N ALA A 461 25.25 -16.90 -11.80
CA ALA A 461 25.35 -15.68 -12.61
C ALA A 461 26.12 -14.56 -11.90
N ASP A 462 26.07 -14.51 -10.56
CA ASP A 462 26.88 -13.59 -9.74
C ASP A 462 28.33 -14.08 -9.51
N GLY A 463 28.76 -15.20 -10.11
CA GLY A 463 30.12 -15.73 -9.95
C GLY A 463 30.41 -16.31 -8.56
N LYS A 464 29.37 -16.73 -7.82
CA LYS A 464 29.47 -17.30 -6.46
C LYS A 464 29.64 -18.83 -6.46
N MET A 465 29.98 -19.42 -7.59
CA MET A 465 30.39 -20.84 -7.63
C MET A 465 31.61 -21.05 -6.73
N GLY A 466 31.63 -22.16 -6.00
CA GLY A 466 32.72 -22.43 -5.07
C GLY A 466 32.53 -21.86 -3.65
N TRP A 467 31.51 -21.04 -3.43
CA TRP A 467 31.28 -20.37 -2.14
C TRP A 467 30.49 -21.27 -1.19
N ASP A 468 30.69 -21.06 0.11
CA ASP A 468 29.85 -21.65 1.15
C ASP A 468 28.53 -20.88 1.26
N ALA A 469 27.50 -21.50 1.84
CA ALA A 469 26.18 -20.92 1.96
C ALA A 469 25.57 -21.13 3.35
N LEU A 470 24.99 -20.07 3.92
CA LEU A 470 24.01 -20.22 5.00
C LEU A 470 22.61 -20.28 4.39
N VAL A 471 21.93 -21.39 4.64
CA VAL A 471 20.60 -21.66 4.10
C VAL A 471 19.58 -21.60 5.23
N PHE A 472 18.61 -20.70 5.11
CA PHE A 472 17.55 -20.50 6.08
C PHE A 472 16.24 -21.10 5.56
N LEU A 473 15.70 -22.09 6.27
CA LEU A 473 14.45 -22.78 5.95
C LEU A 473 13.35 -22.37 6.94
N PRO A 474 12.32 -21.60 6.53
CA PRO A 474 11.34 -20.99 7.43
C PRO A 474 10.21 -21.94 7.86
N ASP A 475 10.52 -23.19 8.20
CA ASP A 475 9.51 -24.20 8.56
C ASP A 475 10.14 -25.34 9.38
N ARG A 476 9.54 -25.67 10.54
CA ARG A 476 9.97 -26.75 11.46
C ARG A 476 9.73 -28.14 10.86
N GLY A 477 8.66 -28.29 10.08
CA GLY A 477 8.18 -29.56 9.52
C GLY A 477 8.68 -29.85 8.11
N ARG A 478 9.19 -28.84 7.38
CA ARG A 478 9.84 -29.08 6.09
C ARG A 478 11.23 -29.67 6.28
N THR A 479 11.49 -30.73 5.53
CA THR A 479 12.84 -31.23 5.30
C THR A 479 13.45 -30.51 4.11
N MET A 480 14.78 -30.43 4.09
CA MET A 480 15.49 -29.83 2.97
C MET A 480 15.27 -30.66 1.70
N PRO A 481 14.78 -30.07 0.59
CA PRO A 481 14.53 -30.83 -0.64
C PRO A 481 15.80 -31.48 -1.18
N TYR A 482 15.75 -32.77 -1.52
CA TYR A 482 16.90 -33.53 -2.02
C TYR A 482 17.59 -32.85 -3.21
N ARG A 483 16.80 -32.29 -4.15
CA ARG A 483 17.31 -31.54 -5.30
C ARG A 483 18.15 -30.33 -4.89
N PHE A 484 17.75 -29.63 -3.83
CA PHE A 484 18.49 -28.50 -3.29
C PHE A 484 19.82 -28.94 -2.64
N GLN A 485 19.81 -30.05 -1.90
CA GLN A 485 21.00 -30.61 -1.27
C GLN A 485 22.10 -30.93 -2.31
N GLY A 486 21.71 -31.47 -3.48
CA GLY A 486 22.63 -31.79 -4.56
C GLY A 486 23.35 -30.59 -5.20
N GLY A 487 23.03 -29.35 -4.81
CA GLY A 487 23.74 -28.14 -5.21
C GLY A 487 25.09 -27.92 -4.51
N PHE A 488 25.33 -28.62 -3.40
CA PHE A 488 26.50 -28.44 -2.52
C PHE A 488 27.31 -29.73 -2.40
N ASP A 489 28.53 -29.63 -1.89
CA ASP A 489 29.34 -30.80 -1.50
C ASP A 489 28.79 -31.49 -0.26
N SER A 490 28.47 -30.70 0.76
CA SER A 490 27.70 -31.14 1.91
C SER A 490 26.70 -30.06 2.30
N LEU A 491 25.63 -30.45 2.95
CA LEU A 491 24.66 -29.54 3.53
C LEU A 491 24.29 -30.03 4.93
N GLU A 492 24.89 -29.40 5.93
CA GLU A 492 24.84 -29.86 7.32
C GLU A 492 23.93 -28.94 8.15
N PRO A 493 23.09 -29.50 9.04
CA PRO A 493 22.34 -28.68 9.99
C PRO A 493 23.32 -27.92 10.90
N LEU A 494 23.17 -26.60 10.96
CA LEU A 494 24.03 -25.73 11.78
C LEU A 494 23.33 -25.28 13.07
N GLY A 495 22.00 -25.18 13.05
CA GLY A 495 21.21 -24.80 14.21
C GLY A 495 19.83 -24.25 13.83
N GLU A 496 19.24 -23.50 14.75
CA GLU A 496 17.92 -22.89 14.58
C GLU A 496 17.96 -21.41 15.00
N VAL A 497 17.23 -20.58 14.26
CA VAL A 497 16.83 -19.22 14.67
C VAL A 497 15.42 -19.33 15.23
N VAL A 498 15.22 -18.86 16.46
CA VAL A 498 13.94 -18.97 17.16
C VAL A 498 13.66 -17.63 17.83
N ALA A 499 13.25 -16.66 17.01
CA ALA A 499 12.95 -15.32 17.45
C ALA A 499 11.55 -15.28 18.07
N ARG A 500 11.49 -15.51 19.38
CA ARG A 500 10.24 -15.46 20.15
C ARG A 500 9.80 -14.01 20.36
N VAL A 501 8.71 -13.63 19.70
CA VAL A 501 8.06 -12.32 19.86
C VAL A 501 7.26 -12.29 21.15
N SER A 502 6.54 -13.38 21.42
CA SER A 502 5.72 -13.57 22.62
C SER A 502 5.50 -15.06 22.88
N ALA A 503 4.63 -15.39 23.83
CA ALA A 503 4.16 -16.76 24.02
C ALA A 503 3.36 -17.33 22.82
N HIS A 504 2.90 -16.47 21.91
CA HIS A 504 1.98 -16.84 20.83
C HIS A 504 2.58 -16.70 19.43
N ASP A 505 3.79 -16.17 19.31
CA ASP A 505 4.41 -15.87 18.02
C ASP A 505 5.92 -16.03 18.07
N GLU A 506 6.44 -16.76 17.09
CA GLU A 506 7.86 -16.90 16.87
C GLU A 506 8.16 -16.89 15.37
N VAL A 507 9.27 -16.25 15.01
CA VAL A 507 9.83 -16.37 13.67
C VAL A 507 10.92 -17.43 13.72
N TYR A 508 10.70 -18.52 12.98
CA TYR A 508 11.57 -19.69 12.99
C TYR A 508 12.32 -19.85 11.67
N TYR A 509 13.61 -20.20 11.75
CA TYR A 509 14.37 -20.75 10.64
C TYR A 509 15.24 -21.91 11.10
N ARG A 510 15.21 -23.03 10.38
CA ARG A 510 16.30 -24.02 10.46
C ARG A 510 17.45 -23.55 9.59
N VAL A 511 18.66 -23.53 10.15
CA VAL A 511 19.87 -23.04 9.50
C VAL A 511 20.74 -24.21 9.09
N TYR A 512 21.18 -24.22 7.84
CA TYR A 512 22.11 -25.19 7.29
C TYR A 512 23.37 -24.49 6.77
N LEU A 513 24.51 -25.17 6.86
CA LEU A 513 25.76 -24.78 6.21
C LEU A 513 25.96 -25.65 4.97
N GLY A 514 25.82 -25.03 3.80
CA GLY A 514 26.14 -25.64 2.51
C GLY A 514 27.60 -25.38 2.19
N ARG A 515 28.38 -26.44 1.95
CA ARG A 515 29.79 -26.33 1.54
C ARG A 515 29.92 -26.33 0.04
N ASN A 516 30.72 -25.41 -0.49
CA ASN A 516 31.14 -25.38 -1.90
C ASN A 516 29.97 -25.53 -2.90
N LEU A 517 29.32 -24.41 -3.26
CA LEU A 517 28.25 -24.40 -4.25
C LEU A 517 28.76 -24.89 -5.62
N LYS A 518 28.29 -26.07 -6.04
CA LYS A 518 28.62 -26.75 -7.31
C LYS A 518 27.69 -26.40 -8.45
N LYS A 519 26.43 -26.11 -8.13
CA LYS A 519 25.41 -25.73 -9.12
C LYS A 519 24.23 -25.07 -8.43
N TRP A 520 23.54 -24.20 -9.13
CA TRP A 520 22.25 -23.71 -8.66
C TRP A 520 21.18 -24.81 -8.83
N PRO A 521 20.50 -25.25 -7.76
CA PRO A 521 19.58 -26.37 -7.86
C PRO A 521 18.38 -26.10 -8.76
N ARG A 522 18.11 -27.03 -9.69
CA ARG A 522 16.91 -26.98 -10.54
C ARG A 522 15.65 -27.17 -9.68
N LYS A 523 14.58 -26.50 -10.10
CA LYS A 523 13.26 -26.52 -9.46
C LYS A 523 12.39 -27.60 -10.16
N LEU A 524 11.12 -27.77 -9.74
CA LEU A 524 10.18 -28.69 -10.37
C LEU A 524 9.26 -27.97 -11.36
N ASP A 525 9.16 -28.47 -12.60
CA ASP A 525 8.20 -27.99 -13.62
C ASP A 525 6.74 -28.05 -13.10
N ASN A 526 6.40 -29.05 -12.27
CA ASN A 526 5.12 -29.18 -11.59
C ASN A 526 5.30 -29.69 -10.14
N PRO A 527 5.17 -28.82 -9.12
CA PRO A 527 5.37 -29.19 -7.71
C PRO A 527 4.22 -30.02 -7.11
N ASP A 528 3.05 -30.06 -7.75
CA ASP A 528 1.88 -30.85 -7.31
C ASP A 528 1.87 -32.29 -7.88
N ALA A 529 2.84 -32.61 -8.74
CA ALA A 529 3.12 -33.98 -9.14
C ALA A 529 3.76 -34.71 -7.94
N LYS A 530 2.91 -35.39 -7.15
CA LYS A 530 3.18 -36.29 -6.03
C LYS A 530 4.66 -36.62 -5.79
N ALA A 531 5.11 -36.32 -4.56
CA ALA A 531 6.21 -36.96 -3.84
C ALA A 531 6.95 -38.07 -4.60
N GLU A 532 8.06 -37.73 -5.26
CA GLU A 532 9.05 -38.72 -5.69
C GLU A 532 9.53 -39.46 -4.43
N LYS A 533 9.01 -40.67 -4.23
CA LYS A 533 9.47 -41.59 -3.20
C LYS A 533 10.97 -41.81 -3.39
N SER A 534 11.73 -41.55 -2.33
CA SER A 534 13.13 -41.95 -2.22
C SER A 534 13.26 -43.46 -2.46
N PRO A 535 14.24 -43.95 -3.25
CA PRO A 535 14.52 -45.38 -3.31
C PRO A 535 15.32 -45.74 -2.06
N ILE A 536 14.63 -46.16 -1.00
CA ILE A 536 15.28 -46.91 0.08
C ILE A 536 15.22 -48.39 -0.31
N PRO A 537 16.33 -49.15 -0.30
CA PRO A 537 16.30 -50.59 -0.52
C PRO A 537 15.47 -51.24 0.59
N ALA A 538 14.56 -52.15 0.21
CA ALA A 538 13.75 -52.91 1.14
C ALA A 538 14.62 -53.66 2.16
N GLY A 539 14.36 -53.46 3.45
CA GLY A 539 15.06 -54.17 4.52
C GLY A 539 14.40 -53.97 5.88
N SER A 540 13.82 -55.07 6.38
CA SER A 540 13.38 -55.35 7.76
C SER A 540 12.27 -54.51 8.40
N THR A 541 11.07 -55.09 8.41
CA THR A 541 10.02 -54.99 9.44
C THR A 541 10.57 -55.17 10.86
N PRO A 542 9.87 -54.63 11.88
CA PRO A 542 9.22 -55.54 12.81
C PRO A 542 7.77 -55.16 13.19
N GLU A 543 6.95 -56.20 13.15
CA GLU A 543 5.87 -56.61 14.05
C GLU A 543 5.10 -55.62 14.93
N ALA A 544 3.79 -55.85 14.88
CA ALA A 544 2.73 -55.29 15.69
C ALA A 544 2.83 -55.68 17.17
N ALA A 545 2.43 -54.76 18.04
CA ALA A 545 1.83 -55.08 19.33
C ALA A 545 0.87 -53.96 19.77
N SER A 546 -0.42 -54.24 19.69
CA SER A 546 -1.45 -53.71 20.60
C SER A 546 -1.34 -54.50 21.91
N PRO A 547 -1.68 -53.94 23.10
CA PRO A 547 -3.07 -54.02 23.54
C PRO A 547 -3.61 -52.87 24.40
N ALA A 548 -4.91 -52.63 24.22
CA ALA A 548 -5.97 -52.27 25.18
C ALA A 548 -5.60 -51.83 26.61
N ARG A 549 -6.05 -50.64 27.02
CA ARG A 549 -7.28 -50.40 27.81
C ARG A 549 -7.57 -48.90 27.94
#